data_AF-A0A960T3E0-F1
#
_entry.id   AF-A0A960T3E0-F1
#
_cell.length_a   1.000
_cell.length_b   1.000
_cell.length_c   1.000
_cell.angle_alpha   90.00
_cell.angle_beta   90.00
_cell.angle_gamma   90.00
#
_symmetry.space_group_name_H-M   'P 1'
#
loop_
_entity.id
_entity.type
_entity.pdbx_description
1 polymer ?
#
loop_
_entity_poly.entity_id
_entity_poly.type
_entity_poly.pdbx_seq_one_letter_code
_entity_poly.pdbx_strand_id
1 'polypeptide(L)'
;PGAAAKTIDLSQVDFEVLERKFAKSKTKNLEAQQLRALIERKLDNMIRLNASRYDFLDRCQKMIEAYNSGAMSIEQFFEELVGLSKELNEEEQRHVREHISEEELAVFDILTRPGPDLDAKEAEAIKKVCKDLLAKLKTELLVLAWRNKRTTRAAVRVEIEKMLDAGLPEKYTAELFELKCGVLFQHVLEKYPDEGKSTFSEAG
;
A
#
# COMPACT_ATOMS: atom_id res chain seq x y z
N PRO A 1 30.53 -20.26 4.90
CA PRO A 1 29.42 -20.96 4.21
C PRO A 1 28.07 -20.50 4.78
N GLY A 2 27.52 -19.42 4.20
CA GLY A 2 26.22 -18.89 4.59
C GLY A 2 25.12 -19.72 3.94
N ALA A 3 24.31 -20.40 4.75
CA ALA A 3 23.10 -21.04 4.24
C ALA A 3 22.23 -19.95 3.60
N ALA A 4 21.91 -20.12 2.31
CA ALA A 4 20.94 -19.28 1.63
C ALA A 4 19.67 -19.28 2.48
N ALA A 5 19.32 -18.12 3.04
CA ALA A 5 18.06 -17.95 3.73
C ALA A 5 16.97 -18.37 2.75
N LYS A 6 16.31 -19.51 3.01
CA LYS A 6 15.08 -19.87 2.31
C LYS A 6 14.20 -18.63 2.39
N THR A 7 13.94 -18.03 1.25
CA THR A 7 13.01 -16.91 1.12
C THR A 7 11.65 -17.48 1.45
N ILE A 8 11.29 -17.45 2.73
CA ILE A 8 9.95 -17.79 3.18
C ILE A 8 9.05 -16.70 2.61
N ASP A 9 8.11 -17.09 1.77
CA ASP A 9 7.05 -16.20 1.29
C ASP A 9 5.94 -16.19 2.34
N LEU A 10 5.69 -15.03 2.95
CA LEU A 10 4.66 -14.86 3.97
C LEU A 10 3.24 -15.13 3.45
N SER A 11 3.01 -15.05 2.14
CA SER A 11 1.72 -15.35 1.53
C SER A 11 1.35 -16.84 1.60
N GLN A 12 2.34 -17.73 1.78
CA GLN A 12 2.18 -19.19 1.82
C GLN A 12 2.49 -19.79 3.20
N VAL A 13 2.57 -18.96 4.24
CA VAL A 13 2.89 -19.42 5.59
C VAL A 13 1.69 -20.12 6.21
N ASP A 14 1.90 -21.38 6.62
CA ASP A 14 1.02 -22.07 7.54
C ASP A 14 1.29 -21.57 8.96
N PHE A 15 0.43 -20.66 9.43
CA PHE A 15 0.56 -20.04 10.74
C PHE A 15 0.45 -21.05 11.88
N GLU A 16 -0.34 -22.12 11.74
CA GLU A 16 -0.44 -23.15 12.78
C GLU A 16 0.87 -23.94 12.90
N VAL A 17 1.54 -24.22 11.78
CA VAL A 17 2.85 -24.86 11.78
C VAL A 17 3.90 -23.91 12.38
N LEU A 18 3.84 -22.64 12.02
CA LEU A 18 4.74 -21.60 12.52
C LEU A 18 4.63 -21.43 14.04
N GLU A 19 3.41 -21.34 14.57
CA GLU A 19 3.12 -21.26 16.01
C GLU A 19 3.56 -22.54 16.75
N ARG A 20 3.26 -23.73 16.21
CA ARG A 20 3.72 -25.00 16.78
C ARG A 20 5.24 -25.12 16.83
N LYS A 21 5.93 -24.65 15.78
CA LYS A 21 7.39 -24.61 15.72
C LYS A 21 7.94 -23.68 16.79
N PHE A 22 7.37 -22.49 16.92
CA PHE A 22 7.77 -21.51 17.94
C PHE A 22 7.57 -22.04 19.37
N ALA A 23 6.42 -22.65 19.66
CA ALA A 23 6.12 -23.21 20.99
C ALA A 23 7.14 -24.26 21.45
N LYS A 24 7.67 -25.06 20.51
CA LYS A 24 8.66 -26.11 20.78
C LYS A 24 10.12 -25.64 20.61
N SER A 25 10.33 -24.40 20.16
CA SER A 25 11.65 -23.88 19.82
C SER A 25 12.48 -23.58 21.07
N LYS A 26 13.72 -24.04 21.08
CA LYS A 26 14.72 -23.63 22.09
C LYS A 26 15.30 -22.24 21.80
N THR A 27 15.04 -21.70 20.61
CA THR A 27 15.57 -20.42 20.12
C THR A 27 14.44 -19.47 19.71
N LYS A 28 13.46 -19.27 20.60
CA LYS A 28 12.28 -18.41 20.36
C LYS A 28 12.63 -17.01 19.85
N ASN A 29 13.65 -16.39 20.44
CA ASN A 29 14.17 -15.10 20.01
C ASN A 29 14.56 -15.08 18.52
N LEU A 30 15.26 -16.11 18.06
CA LEU A 30 15.68 -16.20 16.66
C LEU A 30 14.47 -16.34 15.73
N GLU A 31 13.49 -17.18 16.10
CA GLU A 31 12.27 -17.38 15.33
C GLU A 31 11.46 -16.08 15.20
N ALA A 32 11.31 -15.32 16.29
CA ALA A 32 10.61 -14.04 16.27
C ALA A 32 11.35 -13.00 15.40
N GLN A 33 12.68 -12.92 15.50
CA GLN A 33 13.46 -12.00 14.66
C GLN A 33 13.39 -12.37 13.17
N GLN A 34 13.32 -13.66 12.83
CA GLN A 34 13.14 -14.10 11.46
C GLN A 34 11.77 -13.70 10.90
N LEU A 35 10.70 -13.90 11.69
CA LEU A 35 9.34 -13.48 11.30
C LEU A 35 9.26 -11.97 11.14
N ARG A 36 9.83 -11.21 12.09
CA ARG A 36 9.93 -9.74 12.01
C ARG A 36 10.60 -9.28 10.72
N ALA A 37 11.77 -9.83 10.39
CA ALA A 37 12.51 -9.47 9.19
C ALA A 37 11.77 -9.84 7.88
N LEU A 38 10.88 -10.83 7.92
CA LEU A 38 10.00 -11.15 6.79
C LEU A 38 8.88 -10.09 6.66
N ILE A 39 8.26 -9.72 7.79
CA ILE A 39 7.20 -8.72 7.84
C ILE A 39 7.71 -7.36 7.38
N GLU A 40 8.86 -6.91 7.89
CA GLU A 40 9.49 -5.63 7.48
C GLU A 40 9.71 -5.59 5.96
N ARG A 41 10.25 -6.67 5.36
CA ARG A 41 10.42 -6.76 3.90
C ARG A 41 9.12 -6.74 3.12
N LYS A 42 8.07 -7.41 3.64
CA LYS A 42 6.75 -7.39 3.02
C LYS A 42 6.14 -5.98 3.07
N LEU A 43 6.22 -5.33 4.22
CA LEU A 43 5.77 -3.95 4.42
C LEU A 43 6.47 -2.99 3.46
N ASP A 44 7.80 -3.08 3.34
CA ASP A 44 8.56 -2.23 2.41
C ASP A 44 8.03 -2.34 0.98
N ASN A 45 7.75 -3.56 0.51
CA ASN A 45 7.17 -3.80 -0.81
C ASN A 45 5.74 -3.25 -0.93
N MET A 46 4.90 -3.50 0.07
CA MET A 46 3.50 -3.05 0.07
C MET A 46 3.38 -1.53 0.10
N ILE A 47 4.23 -0.85 0.89
CA ILE A 47 4.29 0.62 1.03
C ILE A 47 4.84 1.25 -0.25
N ARG A 48 5.81 0.60 -0.90
CA ARG A 48 6.33 1.05 -2.19
C ARG A 48 5.21 1.13 -3.25
N LEU A 49 4.21 0.26 -3.19
CA LEU A 49 3.06 0.30 -4.10
C LEU A 49 2.00 1.28 -3.60
N ASN A 50 1.68 1.26 -2.30
CA ASN A 50 0.63 2.05 -1.70
C ASN A 50 1.06 2.65 -0.35
N ALA A 51 1.31 3.96 -0.34
CA ALA A 51 1.76 4.68 0.84
C ALA A 51 0.70 4.75 1.96
N SER A 52 -0.57 4.45 1.71
CA SER A 52 -1.59 4.41 2.78
C SER A 52 -1.28 3.37 3.86
N ARG A 53 -0.44 2.37 3.54
CA ARG A 53 -0.06 1.24 4.40
C ARG A 53 1.01 1.55 5.44
N TYR A 54 1.39 2.83 5.59
CA TYR A 54 2.33 3.27 6.63
C TYR A 54 1.82 3.00 8.06
N ASP A 55 0.51 2.91 8.25
CA ASP A 55 -0.11 2.56 9.54
C ASP A 55 0.30 1.17 10.04
N PHE A 56 0.44 0.19 9.15
CA PHE A 56 0.97 -1.13 9.50
C PHE A 56 2.45 -1.08 9.91
N LEU A 57 3.24 -0.21 9.27
CA LEU A 57 4.64 0.01 9.67
C LEU A 57 4.72 0.63 11.06
N ASP A 58 3.91 1.64 11.35
CA ASP A 58 3.84 2.28 12.66
C ASP A 58 3.44 1.26 13.75
N ARG A 59 2.46 0.39 13.46
CA ARG A 59 2.08 -0.70 14.39
C ARG A 59 3.22 -1.68 14.61
N CYS A 60 3.91 -2.10 13.54
CA CYS A 60 5.06 -2.98 13.63
C CYS A 60 6.18 -2.38 14.51
N GLN A 61 6.47 -1.09 14.32
CA GLN A 61 7.49 -0.38 15.11
C GLN A 61 7.11 -0.31 16.60
N LYS A 62 5.85 0.00 16.91
CA LYS A 62 5.35 0.02 18.30
C LYS A 62 5.48 -1.34 18.99
N MET A 63 5.20 -2.44 18.27
CA MET A 63 5.38 -3.80 18.79
C MET A 63 6.85 -4.09 19.10
N ILE A 64 7.75 -3.68 18.20
CA ILE A 64 9.21 -3.83 18.38
C ILE A 64 9.69 -3.04 19.61
N GLU A 65 9.23 -1.80 19.78
CA GLU A 65 9.56 -0.96 20.93
C GLU A 65 9.04 -1.54 22.25
N ALA A 66 7.81 -2.02 22.27
CA ALA A 66 7.21 -2.67 23.45
C ALA A 66 8.00 -3.93 23.84
N TYR A 67 8.42 -4.73 22.87
CA TYR A 67 9.28 -5.89 23.11
C TYR A 67 10.67 -5.50 23.63
N ASN A 68 11.34 -4.56 22.96
CA ASN A 68 12.69 -4.13 23.32
C ASN A 68 12.77 -3.45 24.70
N SER A 69 11.69 -2.77 25.11
CA SER A 69 11.58 -2.16 26.45
C SER A 69 11.23 -3.16 27.56
N GLY A 70 10.93 -4.41 27.22
CA GLY A 70 10.49 -5.45 28.16
C GLY A 70 9.02 -5.32 28.60
N ALA A 71 8.26 -4.40 27.99
CA ALA A 71 6.83 -4.25 28.22
C ALA A 71 6.00 -5.40 27.61
N MET A 72 6.61 -6.21 26.74
CA MET A 72 6.00 -7.34 26.05
C MET A 72 6.92 -8.57 26.14
N SER A 73 6.34 -9.74 26.47
CA SER A 73 7.08 -11.01 26.47
C SER A 73 7.39 -11.50 25.05
N ILE A 74 8.34 -12.43 24.90
CA ILE A 74 8.67 -13.01 23.60
C ILE A 74 7.50 -13.81 23.01
N GLU A 75 6.68 -14.45 23.84
CA GLU A 75 5.46 -15.13 23.41
C GLU A 75 4.42 -14.14 22.85
N GLN A 76 4.15 -13.06 23.57
CA GLN A 76 3.23 -12.00 23.12
C GLN A 76 3.74 -11.33 21.85
N PHE A 77 5.04 -11.00 21.78
CA PHE A 77 5.62 -10.39 20.60
C PHE A 77 5.47 -11.28 19.36
N PHE A 78 5.69 -12.58 19.51
CA PHE A 78 5.50 -13.52 18.42
C PHE A 78 4.04 -13.63 17.98
N GLU A 79 3.10 -13.68 18.93
CA GLU A 79 1.66 -13.71 18.66
C GLU A 79 1.21 -12.46 17.87
N GLU A 80 1.64 -11.28 18.30
CA GLU A 80 1.36 -10.01 17.62
C GLU A 80 1.97 -9.97 16.20
N LEU A 81 3.19 -10.49 16.01
CA LEU A 81 3.81 -10.60 14.68
C LEU A 81 3.00 -11.54 13.76
N VAL A 82 2.49 -12.66 14.28
CA VAL A 82 1.61 -13.55 13.53
C VAL A 82 0.30 -12.86 13.18
N GLY A 83 -0.30 -12.13 14.12
CA GLY A 83 -1.50 -11.32 13.89
C GLY A 83 -1.29 -10.30 12.77
N LEU A 84 -0.24 -9.49 12.87
CA LEU A 84 0.13 -8.51 11.85
C LEU A 84 0.37 -9.17 10.49
N SER A 85 1.04 -10.32 10.44
CA SER A 85 1.26 -11.04 9.19
C SER A 85 -0.05 -11.51 8.52
N LYS A 86 -1.06 -11.88 9.30
CA LYS A 86 -2.39 -12.25 8.76
C LYS A 86 -3.09 -11.03 8.18
N GLU A 87 -3.10 -9.91 8.90
CA GLU A 87 -3.65 -8.65 8.42
C GLU A 87 -2.97 -8.17 7.13
N LEU A 88 -1.65 -8.29 7.03
CA LEU A 88 -0.91 -7.93 5.82
C LEU A 88 -1.23 -8.83 4.63
N ASN A 89 -1.48 -10.13 4.87
CA ASN A 89 -1.94 -11.02 3.81
C ASN A 89 -3.35 -10.64 3.33
N GLU A 90 -4.24 -10.23 4.23
CA GLU A 90 -5.57 -9.74 3.85
C GLU A 90 -5.50 -8.42 3.08
N GLU A 91 -4.66 -7.49 3.52
CA GLU A 91 -4.47 -6.18 2.88
C GLU A 91 -3.85 -6.30 1.47
N GLU A 92 -2.87 -7.19 1.30
CA GLU A 92 -2.27 -7.48 0.00
C GLU A 92 -3.29 -7.99 -1.02
N GLN A 93 -4.29 -8.76 -0.57
CA GLN A 93 -5.36 -9.28 -1.42
C GLN A 93 -6.57 -8.33 -1.56
N ARG A 94 -6.49 -7.12 -1.00
CA ARG A 94 -7.63 -6.19 -0.99
C ARG A 94 -8.02 -5.75 -2.40
N HIS A 95 -7.07 -5.50 -3.29
CA HIS A 95 -7.36 -5.08 -4.66
C HIS A 95 -8.23 -6.12 -5.40
N VAL A 96 -7.97 -7.41 -5.19
CA VAL A 96 -8.77 -8.53 -5.73
C VAL A 96 -10.21 -8.48 -5.22
N ARG A 97 -10.40 -8.31 -3.91
CA ARG A 97 -11.74 -8.20 -3.29
C ARG A 97 -12.49 -6.97 -3.77
N GLU A 98 -11.78 -5.87 -4.00
CA GLU A 98 -12.33 -4.61 -4.48
C GLU A 98 -12.58 -4.59 -5.99
N HIS A 99 -12.19 -5.65 -6.72
CA HIS A 99 -12.28 -5.78 -8.17
C HIS A 99 -11.57 -4.66 -8.94
N ILE A 100 -10.40 -4.26 -8.44
CA ILE A 100 -9.53 -3.24 -9.02
C ILE A 100 -8.08 -3.72 -9.02
N SER A 101 -7.22 -3.10 -9.83
CA SER A 101 -5.78 -3.40 -9.79
C SER A 101 -5.11 -2.81 -8.54
N GLU A 102 -3.93 -3.31 -8.18
CA GLU A 102 -3.14 -2.77 -7.07
C GLU A 102 -2.77 -1.28 -7.29
N GLU A 103 -2.59 -0.88 -8.54
CA GLU A 103 -2.36 0.51 -8.95
C GLU A 103 -3.62 1.38 -8.75
N GLU A 104 -4.78 0.89 -9.19
CA GLU A 104 -6.06 1.55 -8.95
C GLU A 104 -6.36 1.66 -7.46
N LEU A 105 -6.00 0.64 -6.67
CA LEU A 105 -6.17 0.64 -5.23
C LEU A 105 -5.34 1.73 -4.55
N ALA A 106 -4.12 1.97 -5.00
CA ALA A 106 -3.29 3.05 -4.47
C ALA A 106 -3.91 4.43 -4.72
N VAL A 107 -4.48 4.65 -5.92
CA VAL A 107 -5.22 5.88 -6.22
C VAL A 107 -6.50 5.97 -5.38
N PHE A 108 -7.25 4.88 -5.27
CA PHE A 108 -8.47 4.81 -4.46
C PHE A 108 -8.19 5.17 -2.99
N ASP A 109 -7.11 4.65 -2.42
CA ASP A 109 -6.71 4.98 -1.05
C ASP A 109 -6.29 6.43 -0.89
N ILE A 110 -5.57 7.00 -1.85
CA ILE A 110 -5.25 8.44 -1.82
C ILE A 110 -6.55 9.25 -1.73
N LEU A 111 -7.58 8.87 -2.48
CA LEU A 111 -8.85 9.59 -2.51
C LEU A 111 -9.70 9.35 -1.24
N THR A 112 -9.59 8.20 -0.60
CA THR A 112 -10.48 7.79 0.50
C THR A 112 -9.85 7.81 1.89
N ARG A 113 -8.51 7.89 2.00
CA ARG A 113 -7.78 7.80 3.27
C ARG A 113 -6.80 8.97 3.45
N PRO A 114 -7.02 9.87 4.43
CA PRO A 114 -8.29 10.12 5.12
C PRO A 114 -9.34 10.68 4.15
N GLY A 115 -10.63 10.47 4.40
CA GLY A 115 -11.71 10.90 3.51
C GLY A 115 -13.05 10.94 4.24
N PRO A 116 -14.13 11.41 3.57
CA PRO A 116 -15.47 11.38 4.13
C PRO A 116 -15.97 9.93 4.25
N ASP A 117 -17.02 9.72 5.05
CA ASP A 117 -17.72 8.44 5.09
C ASP A 117 -18.45 8.21 3.76
N LEU A 118 -18.07 7.14 3.06
CA LEU A 118 -18.61 6.77 1.76
C LEU A 118 -19.57 5.59 1.90
N ASP A 119 -20.69 5.65 1.19
CA ASP A 119 -21.52 4.47 0.97
C ASP A 119 -20.97 3.59 -0.17
N ALA A 120 -21.57 2.41 -0.35
CA ALA A 120 -21.10 1.45 -1.36
C ALA A 120 -21.20 1.98 -2.80
N LYS A 121 -22.18 2.84 -3.12
CA LYS A 121 -22.33 3.42 -4.46
C LYS A 121 -21.29 4.50 -4.69
N GLU A 122 -21.04 5.33 -3.70
CA GLU A 122 -20.00 6.36 -3.74
C GLU A 122 -18.60 5.73 -3.87
N ALA A 123 -18.31 4.68 -3.10
CA ALA A 123 -17.06 3.95 -3.23
C ALA A 123 -16.87 3.36 -4.64
N GLU A 124 -17.93 2.77 -5.21
CA GLU A 124 -17.86 2.22 -6.57
C GLU A 124 -17.68 3.31 -7.64
N ALA A 125 -18.29 4.48 -7.45
CA ALA A 125 -18.08 5.64 -8.32
C ALA A 125 -16.61 6.09 -8.30
N ILE A 126 -15.98 6.17 -7.11
CA ILE A 126 -14.57 6.54 -6.99
C ILE A 126 -13.67 5.49 -7.67
N LYS A 127 -13.94 4.18 -7.51
CA LYS A 127 -13.18 3.14 -8.22
C LYS A 127 -13.24 3.30 -9.73
N LYS A 128 -14.40 3.66 -10.27
CA LYS A 128 -14.56 3.96 -11.70
C LYS A 128 -13.70 5.16 -12.11
N VAL A 129 -13.70 6.22 -11.30
CA VAL A 129 -12.83 7.39 -11.52
C VAL A 129 -11.36 7.00 -11.53
N CYS A 130 -10.91 6.14 -10.61
CA CYS A 130 -9.54 5.62 -10.58
C CYS A 130 -9.17 4.93 -11.89
N LYS A 131 -10.02 4.01 -12.37
CA LYS A 131 -9.84 3.27 -13.63
C LYS A 131 -9.74 4.20 -14.82
N ASP A 132 -10.74 5.08 -14.99
CA ASP A 132 -10.85 5.97 -16.14
C ASP A 132 -9.72 7.00 -16.16
N LEU A 133 -9.36 7.56 -14.99
CA LEU A 133 -8.25 8.49 -14.84
C LEU A 133 -6.92 7.83 -15.22
N LEU A 134 -6.61 6.66 -14.66
CA LEU A 134 -5.35 5.97 -14.95
C LEU A 134 -5.23 5.58 -16.42
N ALA A 135 -6.30 5.06 -17.01
CA ALA A 135 -6.33 4.74 -18.43
C ALA A 135 -6.05 5.97 -19.29
N LYS A 136 -6.69 7.09 -18.99
CA LYS A 136 -6.49 8.35 -19.72
C LYS A 136 -5.10 8.94 -19.54
N LEU A 137 -4.61 9.00 -18.30
CA LEU A 137 -3.26 9.48 -18.01
C LEU A 137 -2.22 8.68 -18.80
N LYS A 138 -2.27 7.36 -18.75
CA LYS A 138 -1.31 6.47 -19.43
C LYS A 138 -1.35 6.55 -20.95
N THR A 139 -2.54 6.73 -21.53
CA THR A 139 -2.70 6.72 -23.00
C THR A 139 -2.45 8.08 -23.63
N GLU A 140 -2.79 9.18 -22.95
CA GLU A 140 -2.78 10.52 -23.55
C GLU A 140 -1.71 11.45 -22.98
N LEU A 141 -1.38 11.35 -21.68
CA LEU A 141 -0.67 12.42 -20.97
C LEU A 141 0.70 12.03 -20.42
N LEU A 142 0.87 10.78 -19.98
CA LEU A 142 2.12 10.24 -19.44
C LEU A 142 3.05 9.73 -20.57
N VAL A 143 3.20 10.56 -21.61
CA VAL A 143 4.03 10.30 -22.79
C VAL A 143 5.46 10.86 -22.61
N LEU A 144 6.30 10.80 -23.64
CA LEU A 144 7.73 11.16 -23.56
C LEU A 144 7.97 12.55 -22.94
N ALA A 145 8.80 12.59 -21.89
CA ALA A 145 9.20 13.80 -21.17
C ALA A 145 8.05 14.58 -20.51
N TRP A 146 6.92 13.92 -20.20
CA TRP A 146 5.78 14.55 -19.55
C TRP A 146 6.16 15.17 -18.20
N ARG A 147 7.11 14.58 -17.46
CA ARG A 147 7.55 15.04 -16.13
C ARG A 147 8.52 16.23 -16.21
N ASN A 148 9.28 16.37 -17.30
CA ASN A 148 10.27 17.45 -17.40
C ASN A 148 9.70 18.75 -17.98
N LYS A 149 8.67 18.66 -18.82
CA LYS A 149 8.05 19.84 -19.43
C LYS A 149 6.96 20.41 -18.53
N ARG A 150 7.05 21.72 -18.26
CA ARG A 150 6.07 22.44 -17.42
C ARG A 150 4.64 22.34 -17.97
N THR A 151 4.48 22.39 -19.30
CA THR A 151 3.18 22.35 -19.97
C THR A 151 2.49 20.98 -19.84
N THR A 152 3.21 19.88 -20.02
CA THR A 152 2.67 18.53 -19.87
C THR A 152 2.37 18.19 -18.41
N ARG A 153 3.22 18.64 -17.48
CA ARG A 153 2.91 18.55 -16.03
C ARG A 153 1.63 19.29 -15.65
N ALA A 154 1.46 20.50 -16.17
CA ALA A 154 0.24 21.27 -15.95
C ALA A 154 -0.98 20.55 -16.55
N ALA A 155 -0.84 19.97 -17.76
CA ALA A 155 -1.91 19.21 -18.39
C ALA A 155 -2.33 17.98 -17.56
N VAL A 156 -1.37 17.23 -17.00
CA VAL A 156 -1.68 16.11 -16.08
C VAL A 156 -2.43 16.59 -14.85
N ARG A 157 -1.98 17.69 -14.23
CA ARG A 157 -2.65 18.25 -13.05
C ARG A 157 -4.09 18.67 -13.37
N VAL A 158 -4.29 19.40 -14.46
CA VAL A 158 -5.62 19.85 -14.92
C VAL A 158 -6.53 18.66 -15.21
N GLU A 159 -6.01 17.58 -15.82
CA GLU A 159 -6.82 16.40 -16.10
C GLU A 159 -7.21 15.66 -14.81
N ILE A 160 -6.31 15.57 -13.82
CA ILE A 160 -6.63 15.03 -12.50
C ILE A 160 -7.76 15.85 -11.85
N GLU A 161 -7.59 17.17 -11.76
CA GLU A 161 -8.60 18.06 -11.17
C GLU A 161 -9.96 17.91 -11.87
N LYS A 162 -9.97 17.91 -13.20
CA LYS A 162 -11.20 17.74 -14.00
C LYS A 162 -11.89 16.39 -13.77
N MET A 163 -11.14 15.29 -13.75
CA MET A 163 -11.72 13.94 -13.58
C MET A 163 -12.23 13.72 -12.16
N LEU A 164 -11.53 14.26 -11.16
CA LEU A 164 -11.97 14.20 -9.77
C LEU A 164 -13.22 15.08 -9.56
N ASP A 165 -13.27 16.29 -10.12
CA ASP A 165 -14.43 17.20 -9.98
C ASP A 165 -15.71 16.57 -10.56
N ALA A 166 -15.58 15.89 -11.70
CA ALA A 166 -16.69 15.20 -12.34
C ALA A 166 -17.13 13.90 -11.64
N GLY A 167 -16.28 13.32 -10.79
CA GLY A 167 -16.39 11.92 -10.35
C GLY A 167 -16.45 11.70 -8.85
N LEU A 168 -15.98 12.65 -8.03
CA LEU A 168 -16.05 12.56 -6.58
C LEU A 168 -17.43 12.98 -6.07
N PRO A 169 -17.94 12.33 -5.00
CA PRO A 169 -19.19 12.75 -4.34
C PRO A 169 -19.14 14.16 -3.75
N GLU A 170 -20.30 14.80 -3.58
CA GLU A 170 -20.44 16.14 -2.97
C GLU A 170 -19.89 16.24 -1.53
N LYS A 171 -19.64 15.11 -0.87
CA LYS A 171 -19.02 15.04 0.46
C LYS A 171 -17.58 15.55 0.50
N TYR A 172 -16.91 15.65 -0.65
CA TYR A 172 -15.58 16.23 -0.73
C TYR A 172 -15.67 17.75 -0.69
N THR A 173 -15.28 18.34 0.44
CA THR A 173 -15.16 19.80 0.56
C THR A 173 -14.09 20.33 -0.39
N ALA A 174 -14.16 21.61 -0.77
CA ALA A 174 -13.17 22.24 -1.64
C ALA A 174 -11.73 22.06 -1.11
N GLU A 175 -11.53 22.19 0.20
CA GLU A 175 -10.22 21.98 0.84
C GLU A 175 -9.74 20.53 0.71
N LEU A 176 -10.62 19.55 0.98
CA LEU A 176 -10.28 18.14 0.86
C LEU A 176 -10.01 17.76 -0.59
N PHE A 177 -10.81 18.28 -1.53
CA PHE A 177 -10.66 18.10 -2.96
C PHE A 177 -9.28 18.57 -3.46
N GLU A 178 -8.89 19.81 -3.11
CA GLU A 178 -7.58 20.37 -3.48
C GLU A 178 -6.43 19.55 -2.90
N LEU A 179 -6.56 19.11 -1.65
CA LEU A 179 -5.61 18.20 -1.02
C LEU A 179 -5.49 16.89 -1.81
N LYS A 180 -6.61 16.25 -2.15
CA LYS A 180 -6.62 14.98 -2.91
C LYS A 180 -6.01 15.13 -4.30
N CYS A 181 -6.33 16.21 -5.02
CA CYS A 181 -5.71 16.52 -6.31
C CYS A 181 -4.19 16.66 -6.18
N GLY A 182 -3.72 17.40 -5.16
CA GLY A 182 -2.30 17.60 -4.90
C GLY A 182 -1.55 16.30 -4.57
N VAL A 183 -2.09 15.50 -3.65
CA VAL A 183 -1.50 14.21 -3.25
C VAL A 183 -1.48 13.24 -4.44
N LEU A 184 -2.57 13.15 -5.20
CA LEU A 184 -2.63 12.27 -6.36
C LEU A 184 -1.66 12.71 -7.46
N PHE A 185 -1.55 14.02 -7.73
CA PHE A 185 -0.57 14.53 -8.68
C PHE A 185 0.88 14.20 -8.27
N GLN A 186 1.19 14.32 -6.98
CA GLN A 186 2.51 13.95 -6.45
C GLN A 186 2.76 12.44 -6.59
N HIS A 187 1.77 11.61 -6.29
CA HIS A 187 1.84 10.17 -6.54
C HIS A 187 2.12 9.85 -8.01
N VAL A 188 1.41 10.50 -8.93
CA VAL A 188 1.62 10.30 -10.38
C VAL A 188 3.03 10.73 -10.80
N LEU A 189 3.56 11.82 -10.25
CA LEU A 189 4.96 12.20 -10.49
C LEU A 189 5.90 11.06 -10.07
N GLU A 190 5.77 10.58 -8.85
CA GLU A 190 6.68 9.58 -8.26
C GLU A 190 6.62 8.20 -8.95
N LYS A 191 5.42 7.74 -9.31
CA LYS A 191 5.21 6.37 -9.80
C LYS A 191 5.36 6.20 -11.31
N TYR A 192 5.37 7.30 -12.09
CA TYR A 192 5.41 7.27 -13.56
C TYR A 192 6.58 8.09 -14.15
N PRO A 193 7.84 7.65 -14.03
CA PRO A 193 8.99 8.28 -14.68
C PRO A 193 8.93 8.21 -16.22
N ASP A 194 9.64 9.12 -16.88
CA ASP A 194 9.60 9.32 -18.35
C ASP A 194 10.04 8.12 -19.20
N GLU A 195 10.69 7.10 -18.62
CA GLU A 195 11.21 5.91 -19.33
C GLU A 195 10.19 4.78 -19.52
N GLY A 196 8.91 5.02 -19.27
CA GLY A 196 7.86 3.98 -19.40
C GLY A 196 7.91 2.89 -18.32
N LYS A 197 8.71 3.09 -17.27
CA LYS A 197 8.81 2.18 -16.11
C LYS A 197 7.85 2.65 -15.03
N SER A 198 6.66 2.07 -14.91
CA SER A 198 5.79 2.29 -13.73
C SER A 198 6.27 1.43 -12.56
N THR A 199 6.15 1.91 -11.31
CA THR A 199 6.37 1.06 -10.12
C THR A 199 5.43 -0.13 -10.05
N PHE A 200 4.30 -0.08 -10.78
CA PHE A 200 3.28 -1.14 -10.83
C PHE A 200 3.54 -2.18 -11.92
N SER A 201 4.56 -1.99 -12.78
CA SER A 201 4.86 -2.91 -13.90
C SER A 201 5.27 -4.32 -13.45
N GLU A 202 5.71 -4.47 -12.19
CA GLU A 202 6.15 -5.72 -11.57
C GLU A 202 5.06 -6.34 -10.66
N ALA A 203 3.93 -5.66 -10.47
CA ALA A 203 2.85 -6.03 -9.54
C ALA A 203 1.60 -6.59 -10.25
N GLY A 204 1.73 -6.96 -11.53
CA GLY A 204 0.65 -7.52 -12.37
C GLY A 204 0.66 -9.04 -12.43
#